data_AF-A0A7X7QU82-F1
#
_entry.id   AF-A0A7X7QU82-F1
#
_cell.length_a   1.000
_cell.length_b   1.000
_cell.length_c   1.000
_cell.angle_alpha   90.00
_cell.angle_beta   90.00
_cell.angle_gamma   90.00
#
_symmetry.space_group_name_H-M   'P 1'
#
loop_
_entity.id
_entity.type
_entity.pdbx_description
1 polymer ?
#
loop_
_entity_poly.entity_id
_entity_poly.type
_entity_poly.pdbx_seq_one_letter_code
_entity_poly.pdbx_strand_id
1 'polypeptide(L)'
;MNFWASKRLRCDTDEQVSIRQTFVQDLLKLLDVAPGNVRILSQHTKSPLSRARFASSSYYQSQAKALDPGAILIESLPLHKMSRISARLILNNIAAAFPELRVFRVNQELILIASAETIKLKPLKDEKFSPESILGKEEWIPRAGFKDAYGRTYGHTVNKLALFYWGLRDAYNRSLTSVDQILGTPDEWRWSLIYSRHSLLAEYIQQNGGNINLAKIIQAGCGHGKIDLVEPNWRYLRTPCRDALVGAIAADPSATPQHLQREFGWLTDFKNPDTASALPNAHQSLQEVLDQIYWFAQMDSIFLRLSPKRLIWQTSKCYSTPSPKHLFCRSELVRTLSYCGYFDLANKELLALERDGGLRLDRKTTADLKSYLAAAKAVR
;
A
#
# COMPACT_ATOMS: atom_id res chain seq x y z
N MET A 1 39.63 -11.97 -22.76
CA MET A 1 39.72 -11.13 -21.54
C MET A 1 38.42 -11.29 -20.74
N ASN A 2 38.42 -12.16 -19.72
CA ASN A 2 37.26 -12.49 -18.87
C ASN A 2 37.02 -11.42 -17.79
N PHE A 3 36.55 -10.24 -18.19
CA PHE A 3 36.30 -9.13 -17.26
C PHE A 3 34.98 -9.26 -16.45
N TRP A 4 34.24 -10.37 -16.63
CA TRP A 4 32.87 -10.56 -16.12
C TRP A 4 32.78 -11.43 -14.84
N ALA A 5 33.92 -11.85 -14.25
CA ALA A 5 33.94 -12.97 -13.31
C ALA A 5 34.30 -12.69 -11.83
N SER A 6 34.49 -11.44 -11.38
CA SER A 6 35.14 -11.22 -10.07
C SER A 6 34.37 -10.45 -8.99
N LYS A 7 33.06 -10.25 -9.10
CA LYS A 7 32.23 -10.03 -7.91
C LYS A 7 31.34 -11.24 -7.74
N ARG A 8 31.70 -12.10 -6.77
CA ARG A 8 30.82 -13.17 -6.25
C ARG A 8 29.46 -12.54 -5.99
N LEU A 9 28.50 -12.79 -6.88
CA LEU A 9 27.09 -12.62 -6.58
C LEU A 9 26.88 -13.41 -5.30
N ARG A 10 26.60 -12.73 -4.17
CA ARG A 10 26.32 -13.43 -2.91
C ARG A 10 25.24 -14.46 -3.22
N CYS A 11 25.60 -15.74 -3.09
CA CYS A 11 24.63 -16.81 -3.09
C CYS A 11 23.75 -16.61 -1.86
N ASP A 12 22.47 -16.90 -1.99
CA ASP A 12 21.58 -16.93 -0.83
C ASP A 12 22.15 -17.96 0.16
N THR A 13 22.05 -17.70 1.45
CA THR A 13 22.39 -18.72 2.45
C THR A 13 21.28 -19.78 2.50
N ASP A 14 21.59 -20.99 2.92
CA ASP A 14 20.59 -22.07 3.06
C ASP A 14 19.44 -21.64 3.99
N GLU A 15 19.76 -20.84 5.01
CA GLU A 15 18.79 -20.21 5.90
C GLU A 15 17.80 -19.29 5.16
N GLN A 16 18.29 -18.41 4.28
CA GLN A 16 17.43 -17.52 3.49
C GLN A 16 16.51 -18.31 2.54
N VAL A 17 17.04 -19.36 1.92
CA VAL A 17 16.26 -20.26 1.06
C VAL A 17 15.16 -20.95 1.86
N SER A 18 15.51 -21.49 3.04
CA SER A 18 14.58 -22.17 3.95
C SER A 18 13.45 -21.25 4.44
N ILE A 19 13.77 -20.02 4.85
CA ILE A 19 12.79 -19.02 5.30
C ILE A 19 11.80 -18.72 4.17
N ARG A 20 12.29 -18.50 2.94
CA ARG A 20 11.44 -18.25 1.77
C ARG A 20 10.53 -19.43 1.46
N GLN A 21 11.06 -20.64 1.46
CA GLN A 21 10.28 -21.85 1.19
C GLN A 21 9.20 -22.05 2.24
N THR A 22 9.54 -21.91 3.53
CA THR A 22 8.59 -22.02 4.64
C THR A 22 7.48 -21.00 4.50
N PHE A 23 7.82 -19.73 4.24
CA PHE A 23 6.83 -18.68 4.03
C PHE A 23 5.90 -18.97 2.85
N VAL A 24 6.44 -19.38 1.70
CA VAL A 24 5.62 -19.72 0.52
C VAL A 24 4.70 -20.90 0.81
N GLN A 25 5.18 -21.94 1.50
CA GLN A 25 4.34 -23.08 1.88
C GLN A 25 3.22 -22.68 2.83
N ASP A 26 3.51 -21.88 3.85
CA ASP A 26 2.47 -21.44 4.78
C ASP A 26 1.46 -20.51 4.12
N LEU A 27 1.91 -19.65 3.19
CA LEU A 27 1.03 -18.79 2.40
C LEU A 27 0.11 -19.60 1.49
N LEU A 28 0.62 -20.65 0.83
CA LEU A 28 -0.19 -21.53 -0.01
C LEU A 28 -1.27 -22.31 0.76
N LYS A 29 -1.06 -22.55 2.07
CA LYS A 29 -2.12 -23.12 2.92
C LYS A 29 -3.34 -22.19 2.99
N LEU A 30 -3.10 -20.88 3.06
CA LEU A 30 -4.16 -19.86 3.15
C LEU A 30 -4.89 -19.60 1.83
N LEU A 31 -4.24 -19.79 0.68
CA LEU A 31 -4.80 -19.43 -0.62
C LEU A 31 -5.73 -20.51 -1.19
N ASP A 32 -6.83 -20.09 -1.79
CA ASP A 32 -7.77 -20.97 -2.49
C ASP A 32 -7.26 -21.32 -3.90
N VAL A 33 -6.18 -22.09 -3.95
CA VAL A 33 -5.52 -22.50 -5.20
C VAL A 33 -5.16 -23.98 -5.15
N ALA A 34 -5.45 -24.69 -6.23
CA ALA A 34 -5.09 -26.10 -6.39
C ALA A 34 -3.55 -26.27 -6.48
N PRO A 35 -2.96 -27.31 -5.87
CA PRO A 35 -1.50 -27.50 -5.88
C PRO A 35 -0.86 -27.55 -7.28
N GLY A 36 -1.57 -28.10 -8.28
CA GLY A 36 -1.11 -28.14 -9.68
C GLY A 36 -1.15 -26.79 -10.40
N ASN A 37 -1.88 -25.81 -9.85
CA ASN A 37 -2.07 -24.48 -10.41
C ASN A 37 -1.12 -23.44 -9.79
N VAL A 38 -0.02 -23.90 -9.19
CA VAL A 38 1.00 -23.03 -8.60
C VAL A 38 2.27 -23.12 -9.43
N ARG A 39 2.66 -22.01 -10.04
CA ARG A 39 3.92 -21.88 -10.78
C ARG A 39 4.91 -21.03 -9.99
N ILE A 40 5.96 -21.65 -9.46
CA ILE A 40 7.03 -20.94 -8.75
C ILE A 40 8.19 -20.68 -9.72
N LEU A 41 8.55 -19.42 -9.92
CA LEU A 41 9.73 -19.04 -10.70
C LEU A 41 10.98 -19.16 -9.83
N SER A 42 11.82 -20.15 -10.11
CA SER A 42 13.13 -20.34 -9.47
C SER A 42 14.26 -19.56 -10.18
N GLN A 43 13.95 -18.81 -11.23
CA GLN A 43 14.96 -18.27 -12.13
C GLN A 43 15.76 -17.14 -11.50
N HIS A 44 17.07 -17.22 -11.68
CA HIS A 44 18.00 -16.28 -11.12
C HIS A 44 18.17 -15.03 -12.00
N THR A 45 17.67 -13.89 -11.52
CA THR A 45 17.98 -12.53 -12.01
C THR A 45 19.39 -12.09 -11.58
N LYS A 46 20.35 -13.02 -11.63
CA LYS A 46 21.73 -12.85 -11.16
C LYS A 46 22.55 -11.93 -12.05
N SER A 47 22.43 -12.04 -13.38
CA SER A 47 23.20 -11.22 -14.32
C SER A 47 22.34 -10.14 -14.98
N PRO A 48 22.95 -9.05 -15.49
CA PRO A 48 22.22 -8.03 -16.24
C PRO A 48 21.44 -8.58 -17.43
N LEU A 49 22.03 -9.53 -18.17
CA LEU A 49 21.37 -10.21 -19.29
C LEU A 49 20.18 -11.06 -18.83
N SER A 50 20.34 -11.81 -17.73
CA SER A 50 19.24 -12.64 -17.21
C SER A 50 18.10 -11.78 -16.67
N ARG A 51 18.40 -10.64 -16.01
CA ARG A 51 17.39 -9.63 -15.60
C ARG A 51 16.63 -9.08 -16.80
N ALA A 52 17.34 -8.62 -17.82
CA ALA A 52 16.71 -8.06 -19.02
C ALA A 52 15.83 -9.10 -19.74
N ARG A 53 16.19 -10.38 -19.69
CA ARG A 53 15.39 -11.45 -20.28
C ARG A 53 14.17 -11.80 -19.42
N PHE A 54 14.42 -12.22 -18.19
CA PHE A 54 13.43 -12.87 -17.31
C PHE A 54 12.64 -11.91 -16.42
N ALA A 55 12.93 -10.61 -16.47
CA ALA A 55 12.15 -9.61 -15.77
C ALA A 55 11.51 -8.58 -16.72
N SER A 56 11.51 -8.89 -18.03
CA SER A 56 10.91 -8.04 -19.06
C SER A 56 9.39 -8.18 -19.13
N SER A 57 8.73 -7.13 -19.61
CA SER A 57 7.28 -7.15 -19.89
C SER A 57 6.87 -8.32 -20.80
N SER A 58 7.63 -8.58 -21.87
CA SER A 58 7.35 -9.69 -22.78
C SER A 58 7.46 -11.07 -22.11
N TYR A 59 8.35 -11.22 -21.13
CA TYR A 59 8.48 -12.46 -20.37
C TYR A 59 7.27 -12.67 -19.48
N TYR A 60 6.87 -11.66 -18.69
CA TYR A 60 5.70 -11.83 -17.82
C TYR A 60 4.40 -11.98 -18.61
N GLN A 61 4.26 -11.31 -19.75
CA GLN A 61 3.14 -11.55 -20.66
C GLN A 61 3.10 -12.99 -21.18
N SER A 62 4.25 -13.59 -21.48
CA SER A 62 4.30 -15.00 -21.89
C SER A 62 4.01 -15.94 -20.73
N GLN A 63 4.44 -15.61 -19.51
CA GLN A 63 4.08 -16.37 -18.32
C GLN A 63 2.56 -16.32 -18.08
N ALA A 64 1.96 -15.12 -18.13
CA ALA A 64 0.53 -14.92 -17.93
C ALA A 64 -0.31 -15.72 -18.94
N LYS A 65 0.08 -15.72 -20.22
CA LYS A 65 -0.60 -16.50 -21.28
C LYS A 65 -0.48 -18.01 -21.11
N ALA A 66 0.53 -18.48 -20.38
CA ALA A 66 0.82 -19.89 -20.18
C ALA A 66 0.31 -20.42 -18.83
N LEU A 67 -0.34 -19.58 -18.02
CA LEU A 67 -1.00 -20.02 -16.79
C LEU A 67 -2.40 -20.53 -17.10
N ASP A 68 -2.76 -21.64 -16.47
CA ASP A 68 -4.13 -22.14 -16.48
C ASP A 68 -5.07 -21.15 -15.74
N PRO A 69 -6.39 -21.17 -16.06
CA PRO A 69 -7.37 -20.40 -15.30
C PRO A 69 -7.28 -20.67 -13.79
N GLY A 70 -7.40 -19.62 -12.98
CA GLY A 70 -7.23 -19.68 -11.52
C GLY A 70 -5.81 -19.99 -11.03
N ALA A 71 -4.81 -20.14 -11.92
CA ALA A 71 -3.43 -20.38 -11.50
C ALA A 71 -2.72 -19.12 -11.00
N ILE A 72 -1.73 -19.34 -10.15
CA ILE A 72 -0.90 -18.29 -9.58
C ILE A 72 0.57 -18.46 -9.98
N LEU A 73 1.23 -17.33 -10.21
CA LEU A 73 2.66 -17.21 -10.36
C LEU A 73 3.24 -16.71 -9.04
N ILE A 74 4.27 -17.39 -8.52
CA ILE A 74 5.04 -16.93 -7.36
C ILE A 74 6.46 -16.61 -7.78
N GLU A 75 6.95 -15.44 -7.41
CA GLU A 75 8.32 -14.99 -7.65
C GLU A 75 8.93 -14.36 -6.40
N SER A 76 10.23 -14.60 -6.17
CA SER A 76 11.00 -13.83 -5.18
C SER A 76 11.86 -12.77 -5.86
N LEU A 77 11.79 -11.55 -5.32
CA LEU A 77 12.58 -10.41 -5.74
C LEU A 77 13.61 -10.06 -4.64
N PRO A 78 14.90 -10.43 -4.81
CA PRO A 78 15.93 -10.19 -3.82
C PRO A 78 16.43 -8.73 -3.86
N LEU A 79 15.81 -7.85 -3.08
CA LEU A 79 16.07 -6.40 -3.13
C LEU A 79 17.53 -6.03 -2.85
N HIS A 80 18.19 -6.80 -2.00
CA HIS A 80 19.61 -6.63 -1.67
C HIS A 80 20.58 -6.85 -2.86
N LYS A 81 20.08 -7.23 -4.05
CA LYS A 81 20.87 -7.41 -5.28
C LYS A 81 20.53 -6.41 -6.40
N MET A 82 19.63 -5.47 -6.15
CA MET A 82 19.11 -4.55 -7.15
C MET A 82 18.93 -3.13 -6.61
N SER A 83 19.00 -2.14 -7.50
CA SER A 83 18.60 -0.78 -7.16
C SER A 83 17.09 -0.63 -7.16
N ARG A 84 16.61 0.44 -6.54
CA ARG A 84 15.21 0.86 -6.52
C ARG A 84 14.60 0.92 -7.92
N ILE A 85 15.38 1.39 -8.91
CA ILE A 85 14.88 1.55 -10.28
C ILE A 85 14.66 0.18 -10.93
N SER A 86 15.63 -0.73 -10.82
CA SER A 86 15.47 -2.11 -11.29
C SER A 86 14.28 -2.79 -10.62
N ALA A 87 14.17 -2.73 -9.28
CA ALA A 87 13.06 -3.33 -8.55
C ALA A 87 11.69 -2.81 -9.03
N ARG A 88 11.56 -1.49 -9.21
CA ARG A 88 10.33 -0.84 -9.69
C ARG A 88 10.01 -1.21 -11.15
N LEU A 89 10.99 -1.31 -12.02
CA LEU A 89 10.79 -1.76 -13.40
C LEU A 89 10.25 -3.20 -13.45
N ILE A 90 10.78 -4.08 -12.59
CA ILE A 90 10.33 -5.47 -12.52
C ILE A 90 8.89 -5.55 -11.99
N LEU A 91 8.60 -4.88 -10.86
CA LEU A 91 7.25 -4.77 -10.30
C LEU A 91 6.24 -4.26 -11.34
N ASN A 92 6.62 -3.26 -12.11
CA ASN A 92 5.82 -2.72 -13.21
C ASN A 92 5.53 -3.75 -14.30
N ASN A 93 6.54 -4.49 -14.71
CA ASN A 93 6.37 -5.49 -15.78
C ASN A 93 5.47 -6.64 -15.34
N ILE A 94 5.54 -7.05 -14.07
CA ILE A 94 4.62 -8.04 -13.49
C ILE A 94 3.20 -7.46 -13.42
N ALA A 95 3.02 -6.29 -12.83
CA ALA A 95 1.71 -5.64 -12.69
C ALA A 95 1.07 -5.25 -14.03
N ALA A 96 1.85 -5.12 -15.10
CA ALA A 96 1.34 -4.92 -16.45
C ALA A 96 0.86 -6.22 -17.12
N ALA A 97 1.41 -7.36 -16.74
CA ALA A 97 1.01 -8.66 -17.26
C ALA A 97 -0.12 -9.30 -16.47
N PHE A 98 -0.18 -9.03 -15.16
CA PHE A 98 -1.13 -9.64 -14.24
C PHE A 98 -2.07 -8.58 -13.63
N PRO A 99 -3.39 -8.71 -13.84
CA PRO A 99 -4.37 -7.86 -13.18
C PRO A 99 -4.43 -8.08 -11.68
N GLU A 100 -3.90 -9.20 -11.15
CA GLU A 100 -3.81 -9.45 -9.72
C GLU A 100 -2.36 -9.69 -9.31
N LEU A 101 -1.93 -8.93 -8.31
CA LEU A 101 -0.59 -8.91 -7.75
C LEU A 101 -0.68 -8.58 -6.25
N ARG A 102 -0.18 -9.49 -5.43
CA ARG A 102 0.02 -9.35 -3.98
C ARG A 102 1.50 -9.41 -3.68
N VAL A 103 1.98 -8.62 -2.72
CA VAL A 103 3.39 -8.52 -2.40
C VAL A 103 3.57 -8.71 -0.90
N PHE A 104 4.57 -9.50 -0.51
CA PHE A 104 4.87 -9.80 0.90
C PHE A 104 6.33 -9.52 1.19
N ARG A 105 6.59 -8.86 2.32
CA ARG A 105 7.95 -8.64 2.79
C ARG A 105 8.44 -9.84 3.61
N VAL A 106 9.52 -10.45 3.15
CA VAL A 106 10.20 -11.53 3.86
C VAL A 106 11.67 -11.17 3.96
N ASN A 107 12.10 -10.73 5.14
CA ASN A 107 13.45 -10.20 5.39
C ASN A 107 13.80 -9.04 4.42
N GLN A 108 14.80 -9.23 3.57
CA GLN A 108 15.24 -8.29 2.54
C GLN A 108 14.74 -8.65 1.13
N GLU A 109 13.72 -9.52 1.04
CA GLU A 109 13.11 -9.96 -0.21
C GLU A 109 11.64 -9.55 -0.26
N LEU A 110 11.12 -9.41 -1.48
CA LEU A 110 9.69 -9.36 -1.73
C LEU A 110 9.27 -10.68 -2.36
N ILE A 111 8.27 -11.34 -1.78
CA ILE A 111 7.59 -12.47 -2.38
C ILE A 111 6.34 -11.92 -3.07
N LEU A 112 6.23 -12.18 -4.37
CA LEU A 112 5.15 -11.71 -5.20
C LEU A 112 4.26 -12.88 -5.58
N ILE A 113 2.95 -12.67 -5.53
CA ILE A 113 1.94 -13.60 -6.04
C ILE A 113 1.16 -12.86 -7.10
N ALA A 114 1.16 -13.39 -8.33
CA ALA A 114 0.48 -12.79 -9.46
C ALA A 114 -0.51 -13.76 -10.10
N SER A 115 -1.65 -13.26 -10.58
CA SER A 115 -2.66 -14.06 -11.26
C SER A 115 -3.44 -13.24 -12.28
N ALA A 116 -4.04 -13.94 -13.24
CA ALA A 116 -5.03 -13.39 -14.16
C ALA A 116 -6.40 -13.18 -13.48
N GLU A 117 -6.65 -13.88 -12.38
CA GLU A 117 -7.91 -13.87 -11.64
C GLU A 117 -7.69 -13.43 -10.19
N THR A 118 -8.77 -13.03 -9.51
CA THR A 118 -8.73 -12.60 -8.11
C THR A 118 -8.19 -13.70 -7.22
N ILE A 119 -7.10 -13.41 -6.54
CA ILE A 119 -6.49 -14.28 -5.52
C ILE A 119 -7.36 -14.20 -4.26
N LYS A 120 -7.84 -15.36 -3.79
CA LYS A 120 -8.76 -15.48 -2.63
C LYS A 120 -8.17 -16.32 -1.51
N LEU A 121 -8.68 -16.12 -0.31
CA LEU A 121 -8.40 -16.97 0.84
C LEU A 121 -9.36 -18.17 0.87
N LYS A 122 -8.85 -19.32 1.32
CA LYS A 122 -9.70 -20.45 1.70
C LYS A 122 -10.58 -20.05 2.88
N PRO A 123 -11.75 -20.67 3.06
CA PRO A 123 -12.50 -20.56 4.32
C PRO A 123 -11.66 -21.13 5.48
N LEU A 124 -11.12 -20.24 6.32
CA LEU A 124 -10.28 -20.64 7.45
C LEU A 124 -11.18 -21.01 8.63
N LYS A 125 -11.44 -22.31 8.82
CA LYS A 125 -12.09 -22.84 10.03
C LYS A 125 -11.08 -23.69 10.80
N ASP A 126 -10.87 -23.36 12.07
CA ASP A 126 -10.08 -24.15 13.02
C ASP A 126 -8.66 -24.51 12.56
N GLU A 127 -7.92 -23.54 12.00
CA GLU A 127 -6.52 -23.78 11.68
C GLU A 127 -5.63 -23.72 12.93
N LYS A 128 -4.79 -24.76 13.12
CA LYS A 128 -3.66 -24.74 14.09
C LYS A 128 -2.54 -23.77 13.71
N PHE A 129 -2.72 -23.02 12.63
CA PHE A 129 -1.76 -22.07 12.07
C PHE A 129 -2.19 -20.63 12.39
N SER A 130 -1.29 -19.64 12.25
CA SER A 130 -1.61 -18.24 12.53
C SER A 130 -1.57 -17.38 11.27
N PRO A 131 -2.72 -17.20 10.59
CA PRO A 131 -2.83 -16.40 9.37
C PRO A 131 -2.28 -14.98 9.55
N GLU A 132 -2.46 -14.38 10.73
CA GLU A 132 -2.00 -13.01 11.06
C GLU A 132 -0.50 -12.82 10.85
N SER A 133 0.29 -13.86 11.14
CA SER A 133 1.76 -13.83 11.03
C SER A 133 2.26 -13.80 9.58
N ILE A 134 1.43 -14.25 8.64
CA ILE A 134 1.68 -14.18 7.20
C ILE A 134 1.07 -12.92 6.62
N LEU A 135 -0.23 -12.71 6.86
CA LEU A 135 -1.00 -11.63 6.24
C LEU A 135 -0.51 -10.26 6.73
N GLY A 136 -0.01 -10.15 7.96
CA GLY A 136 0.65 -8.93 8.46
C GLY A 136 1.94 -8.56 7.73
N LYS A 137 2.51 -9.47 6.91
CA LYS A 137 3.68 -9.19 6.06
C LYS A 137 3.33 -8.65 4.68
N GLU A 138 2.04 -8.61 4.32
CA GLU A 138 1.59 -8.07 3.03
C GLU A 138 1.96 -6.58 2.93
N GLU A 139 2.54 -6.18 1.79
CA GLU A 139 2.86 -4.80 1.47
C GLU A 139 1.78 -4.25 0.53
N TRP A 140 1.17 -3.13 0.92
CA TRP A 140 0.12 -2.48 0.16
C TRP A 140 0.71 -1.50 -0.85
N ILE A 141 1.19 -2.07 -1.95
CA ILE A 141 1.99 -1.37 -2.96
C ILE A 141 1.09 -0.75 -4.04
N PRO A 142 1.14 0.58 -4.26
CA PRO A 142 0.22 1.23 -5.18
C PRO A 142 0.60 1.08 -6.65
N ARG A 143 -0.08 0.17 -7.35
CA ARG A 143 0.15 -0.16 -8.77
C ARG A 143 0.17 1.05 -9.71
N ALA A 144 -0.73 2.02 -9.50
CA ALA A 144 -0.85 3.21 -10.35
C ALA A 144 0.39 4.12 -10.28
N GLY A 145 1.00 4.27 -9.09
CA GLY A 145 2.21 5.07 -8.91
C GLY A 145 3.40 4.55 -9.71
N PHE A 146 3.50 3.23 -9.89
CA PHE A 146 4.57 2.63 -10.70
C PHE A 146 4.33 2.80 -12.20
N LYS A 147 3.06 2.69 -12.67
CA LYS A 147 2.70 2.88 -14.08
C LYS A 147 3.00 4.29 -14.58
N ASP A 148 2.67 5.33 -13.81
CA ASP A 148 2.85 6.70 -14.27
C ASP A 148 4.30 7.19 -14.22
N ALA A 149 5.07 6.83 -13.18
CA ALA A 149 6.45 7.32 -13.02
C ALA A 149 7.46 6.70 -14.01
N TYR A 150 7.25 5.44 -14.40
CA TYR A 150 8.21 4.70 -15.23
C TYR A 150 7.60 4.11 -16.51
N GLY A 151 6.28 3.84 -16.52
CA GLY A 151 5.60 3.31 -17.71
C GLY A 151 5.52 4.32 -18.85
N ARG A 152 5.30 5.62 -18.57
CA ARG A 152 5.34 6.69 -19.58
C ARG A 152 6.76 6.98 -20.09
N THR A 153 7.75 6.89 -19.19
CA THR A 153 9.14 7.28 -19.48
C THR A 153 9.86 6.27 -20.37
N TYR A 154 9.51 4.98 -20.28
CA TYR A 154 10.28 3.92 -20.95
C TYR A 154 9.47 3.06 -21.95
N GLY A 155 8.14 2.96 -21.93
CA GLY A 155 7.42 2.13 -22.91
C GLY A 155 7.88 0.65 -22.99
N HIS A 156 7.21 -0.19 -23.79
CA HIS A 156 7.48 -1.64 -23.77
C HIS A 156 8.86 -2.04 -24.31
N THR A 157 9.35 -1.40 -25.38
CA THR A 157 10.63 -1.75 -26.02
C THR A 157 11.84 -1.23 -25.24
N VAL A 158 11.75 -0.04 -24.64
CA VAL A 158 12.86 0.53 -23.85
C VAL A 158 12.97 -0.16 -22.49
N ASN A 159 11.93 -0.82 -21.97
CA ASN A 159 12.00 -1.54 -20.69
C ASN A 159 13.08 -2.64 -20.66
N LYS A 160 13.26 -3.40 -21.75
CA LYS A 160 14.29 -4.45 -21.81
C LYS A 160 15.70 -3.86 -21.80
N LEU A 161 15.92 -2.79 -22.57
CA LEU A 161 17.19 -2.06 -22.60
C LEU A 161 17.47 -1.34 -21.28
N ALA A 162 16.45 -0.75 -20.65
CA ALA A 162 16.53 -0.12 -19.35
C ALA A 162 16.89 -1.12 -18.26
N LEU A 163 16.24 -2.30 -18.23
CA LEU A 163 16.59 -3.37 -17.29
C LEU A 163 18.02 -3.87 -17.51
N PHE A 164 18.49 -3.94 -18.75
CA PHE A 164 19.88 -4.29 -19.03
C PHE A 164 20.85 -3.22 -18.51
N TYR A 165 20.61 -1.95 -18.83
CA TYR A 165 21.42 -0.81 -18.39
C TYR A 165 21.46 -0.67 -16.86
N TRP A 166 20.30 -0.69 -16.20
CA TRP A 166 20.21 -0.62 -14.75
C TRP A 166 20.73 -1.89 -14.09
N GLY A 167 20.53 -3.06 -14.71
CA GLY A 167 21.14 -4.31 -14.27
C GLY A 167 22.68 -4.24 -14.28
N LEU A 168 23.28 -3.65 -15.32
CA LEU A 168 24.72 -3.37 -15.34
C LEU A 168 25.10 -2.43 -14.20
N ARG A 169 24.39 -1.30 -14.06
CA ARG A 169 24.68 -0.33 -13.00
C ARG A 169 24.59 -0.95 -11.60
N ASP A 170 23.60 -1.80 -11.34
CA ASP A 170 23.45 -2.53 -10.08
C ASP A 170 24.60 -3.51 -9.81
N ALA A 171 25.19 -4.10 -10.85
CA ALA A 171 26.35 -4.99 -10.71
C ALA A 171 27.61 -4.22 -10.29
N TYR A 172 27.72 -2.95 -10.68
CA TYR A 172 28.90 -2.11 -10.41
C TYR A 172 28.72 -1.17 -9.21
N ASN A 173 27.50 -0.66 -8.98
CA ASN A 173 27.18 0.34 -7.96
C ASN A 173 26.59 -0.30 -6.69
N ARG A 174 27.10 0.06 -5.51
CA ARG A 174 26.71 -0.53 -4.21
C ARG A 174 25.51 0.15 -3.54
N SER A 175 24.78 1.04 -4.24
CA SER A 175 23.55 1.64 -3.70
C SER A 175 22.42 0.59 -3.70
N LEU A 176 22.47 -0.31 -2.73
CA LEU A 176 21.50 -1.39 -2.56
C LEU A 176 20.20 -0.83 -1.97
N THR A 177 19.08 -1.38 -2.44
CA THR A 177 17.75 -0.90 -2.04
C THR A 177 17.15 -1.68 -0.87
N SER A 178 16.46 -0.97 0.02
CA SER A 178 15.58 -1.57 1.02
C SER A 178 14.11 -1.54 0.56
N VAL A 179 13.27 -2.39 1.16
CA VAL A 179 11.81 -2.33 0.94
C VAL A 179 11.28 -0.92 1.24
N ASP A 180 11.76 -0.31 2.33
CA ASP A 180 11.34 1.02 2.76
C ASP A 180 11.67 2.11 1.73
N GLN A 181 12.77 1.96 0.99
CA GLN A 181 13.11 2.85 -0.13
C GLN A 181 12.23 2.64 -1.36
N ILE A 182 11.67 1.43 -1.56
CA ILE A 182 10.69 1.18 -2.63
C ILE A 182 9.37 1.86 -2.29
N LEU A 183 8.97 1.82 -1.01
CA LEU A 183 7.70 2.35 -0.49
C LEU A 183 7.75 3.85 -0.16
N GLY A 184 8.94 4.45 -0.04
CA GLY A 184 9.14 5.76 0.59
C GLY A 184 8.81 7.00 -0.24
N THR A 185 7.82 6.99 -1.15
CA THR A 185 7.30 8.28 -1.68
C THR A 185 5.99 8.66 -1.00
N PRO A 186 5.84 9.94 -0.56
CA PRO A 186 4.65 10.39 0.16
C PRO A 186 3.32 10.15 -0.58
N ASP A 187 3.31 10.24 -1.91
CA ASP A 187 2.11 9.99 -2.70
C ASP A 187 1.72 8.50 -2.72
N GLU A 188 2.69 7.59 -2.66
CA GLU A 188 2.44 6.14 -2.62
C GLU A 188 1.74 5.72 -1.31
N TRP A 189 2.01 6.41 -0.19
CA TRP A 189 1.36 6.15 1.10
C TRP A 189 -0.10 6.58 1.14
N ARG A 190 -0.47 7.60 0.38
CA ARG A 190 -1.86 8.08 0.33
C ARG A 190 -2.78 7.08 -0.37
N TRP A 191 -2.22 6.28 -1.27
CA TRP A 191 -2.95 5.25 -1.99
C TRP A 191 -3.07 3.94 -1.21
N SER A 192 -2.17 3.65 -0.26
CA SER A 192 -2.11 2.36 0.43
C SER A 192 -3.39 2.03 1.21
N LEU A 193 -4.18 3.03 1.60
CA LEU A 193 -5.50 2.87 2.23
C LEU A 193 -6.57 2.32 1.29
N ILE A 194 -6.51 2.66 0.01
CA ILE A 194 -7.41 2.05 -0.99
C ILE A 194 -7.02 0.58 -1.14
N TYR A 195 -5.72 0.30 -1.27
CA TYR A 195 -5.21 -1.06 -1.40
C TYR A 195 -5.45 -1.93 -0.16
N SER A 196 -5.39 -1.35 1.04
CA SER A 196 -5.60 -2.09 2.29
C SER A 196 -6.95 -2.79 2.29
N ARG A 197 -7.99 -2.12 1.79
CA ARG A 197 -9.37 -2.65 1.69
C ARG A 197 -9.53 -3.79 0.70
N HIS A 198 -8.56 -3.98 -0.20
CA HIS A 198 -8.51 -5.06 -1.20
C HIS A 198 -7.38 -6.07 -0.92
N SER A 199 -6.74 -5.97 0.24
CA SER A 199 -5.68 -6.89 0.67
C SER A 199 -6.25 -8.25 1.08
N LEU A 200 -5.40 -9.28 1.13
CA LEU A 200 -5.80 -10.58 1.67
C LEU A 200 -6.09 -10.46 3.17
N LEU A 201 -5.41 -9.54 3.87
CA LEU A 201 -5.73 -9.23 5.26
C LEU A 201 -7.16 -8.67 5.42
N ALA A 202 -7.63 -7.81 4.52
CA ALA A 202 -9.00 -7.30 4.58
C ALA A 202 -10.04 -8.40 4.32
N GLU A 203 -9.76 -9.34 3.40
CA GLU A 203 -10.59 -10.51 3.18
C GLU A 203 -10.66 -11.37 4.45
N TYR A 204 -9.52 -11.62 5.11
CA TYR A 204 -9.46 -12.35 6.37
C TYR A 204 -10.31 -11.72 7.47
N ILE A 205 -10.23 -10.39 7.64
CA ILE A 205 -11.02 -9.64 8.63
C ILE A 205 -12.51 -9.81 8.37
N GLN A 206 -12.94 -9.73 7.10
CA GLN A 206 -14.34 -9.89 6.72
C GLN A 206 -14.86 -11.30 7.00
N GLN A 207 -14.05 -12.33 6.75
CA GLN A 207 -14.42 -13.72 7.01
C GLN A 207 -14.54 -14.04 8.52
N ASN A 208 -13.77 -13.36 9.38
CA ASN A 208 -13.64 -13.72 10.81
C ASN A 208 -14.31 -12.74 11.80
N GLY A 209 -15.06 -11.75 11.31
CA GLY A 209 -15.92 -10.91 12.15
C GLY A 209 -15.20 -10.12 13.25
N GLY A 210 -13.91 -9.84 13.09
CA GLY A 210 -13.12 -9.03 14.03
C GLY A 210 -12.36 -9.81 15.12
N ASN A 211 -12.48 -11.13 15.22
CA ASN A 211 -11.68 -11.93 16.15
C ASN A 211 -10.26 -12.14 15.62
N ILE A 212 -9.46 -11.07 15.63
CA ILE A 212 -8.13 -11.03 15.00
C ILE A 212 -7.08 -10.71 16.06
N ASN A 213 -5.96 -11.42 16.02
CA ASN A 213 -4.83 -11.12 16.90
C ASN A 213 -3.99 -9.95 16.35
N LEU A 214 -4.36 -8.72 16.75
CA LEU A 214 -3.65 -7.49 16.35
C LEU A 214 -2.16 -7.53 16.73
N ALA A 215 -1.81 -8.10 17.88
CA ALA A 215 -0.41 -8.18 18.32
C ALA A 215 0.46 -8.99 17.34
N LYS A 216 -0.08 -10.08 16.76
CA LYS A 216 0.63 -10.85 15.73
C LYS A 216 0.78 -10.10 14.42
N ILE A 217 -0.25 -9.36 14.01
CA ILE A 217 -0.19 -8.50 12.81
C ILE A 217 0.87 -7.42 13.00
N ILE A 218 0.87 -6.77 14.16
CA ILE A 218 1.83 -5.75 14.55
C ILE A 218 3.26 -6.33 14.53
N GLN A 219 3.49 -7.49 15.16
CA GLN A 219 4.81 -8.13 15.16
C GLN A 219 5.30 -8.46 13.75
N ALA A 220 4.41 -8.96 12.87
CA ALA A 220 4.74 -9.28 11.49
C ALA A 220 4.92 -8.03 10.59
N GLY A 221 4.10 -7.00 10.82
CA GLY A 221 4.02 -5.77 10.04
C GLY A 221 5.04 -4.71 10.44
N CYS A 222 5.48 -4.66 11.69
CA CYS A 222 6.47 -3.68 12.15
C CYS A 222 7.90 -4.24 12.12
N GLY A 223 8.06 -5.57 12.13
CA GLY A 223 9.35 -6.25 12.28
C GLY A 223 9.75 -6.45 13.74
N HIS A 224 10.92 -7.05 13.99
CA HIS A 224 11.44 -7.23 15.35
C HIS A 224 11.89 -5.88 15.93
N GLY A 225 11.19 -5.40 16.96
CA GLY A 225 11.56 -4.18 17.68
C GLY A 225 10.45 -3.68 18.60
N LYS A 226 10.83 -2.89 19.59
CA LYS A 226 9.91 -2.13 20.44
C LYS A 226 9.23 -1.09 19.55
N ILE A 227 7.90 -1.08 19.53
CA ILE A 227 7.15 -0.04 18.82
C ILE A 227 7.11 1.15 19.76
N ASP A 228 8.11 2.02 19.63
CA ASP A 228 8.07 3.30 20.34
C ASP A 228 7.06 4.19 19.62
N LEU A 229 5.83 4.13 20.11
CA LEU A 229 4.76 5.08 19.80
C LEU A 229 5.09 6.52 20.24
N VAL A 230 6.26 6.72 20.87
CA VAL A 230 6.75 7.98 21.46
C VAL A 230 7.35 8.92 20.41
N GLU A 231 7.80 8.42 19.27
CA GLU A 231 8.35 9.29 18.22
C GLU A 231 7.29 9.71 17.18
N PRO A 232 7.37 10.93 16.62
CA PRO A 232 6.55 11.40 15.49
C PRO A 232 6.72 10.56 14.21
N ASN A 233 7.54 9.50 14.26
CA ASN A 233 7.82 8.57 13.20
C ASN A 233 6.70 7.55 12.94
N TRP A 234 5.61 7.53 13.72
CA TRP A 234 4.46 6.64 13.48
C TRP A 234 3.87 6.75 12.06
N ARG A 235 3.98 7.94 11.44
CA ARG A 235 3.61 8.22 10.04
C ARG A 235 4.47 7.44 9.04
N TYR A 236 5.70 7.11 9.41
CA TYR A 236 6.67 6.36 8.61
C TYR A 236 6.64 4.86 8.89
N LEU A 237 5.74 4.40 9.77
CA LEU A 237 5.50 2.98 9.93
C LEU A 237 4.89 2.40 8.65
N ARG A 238 5.20 1.13 8.41
CA ARG A 238 4.55 0.33 7.37
C ARG A 238 3.04 0.41 7.55
N THR A 239 2.28 0.59 6.47
CA THR A 239 0.84 0.79 6.55
C THR A 239 0.10 -0.33 7.32
N PRO A 240 0.40 -1.63 7.10
CA PRO A 240 -0.20 -2.70 7.91
C PRO A 240 0.09 -2.60 9.41
N CYS A 241 1.33 -2.21 9.76
CA CYS A 241 1.75 -1.97 11.15
C CYS A 241 0.98 -0.80 11.77
N ARG A 242 0.96 0.35 11.07
CA ARG A 242 0.27 1.56 11.50
C ARG A 242 -1.22 1.29 11.71
N ASP A 243 -1.88 0.70 10.72
CA ASP A 243 -3.32 0.43 10.75
C ASP A 243 -3.69 -0.53 11.90
N ALA A 244 -2.88 -1.56 12.13
CA ALA A 244 -3.10 -2.49 13.25
C ALA A 244 -2.84 -1.82 14.61
N LEU A 245 -1.86 -0.93 14.72
CA LEU A 245 -1.61 -0.14 15.93
C LEU A 245 -2.75 0.82 16.24
N VAL A 246 -3.25 1.54 15.22
CA VAL A 246 -4.43 2.40 15.38
C VAL A 246 -5.61 1.57 15.84
N GLY A 247 -5.85 0.39 15.26
CA GLY A 247 -6.87 -0.55 15.70
C GLY A 247 -6.69 -1.02 17.15
N ALA A 248 -5.46 -1.28 17.58
CA ALA A 248 -5.15 -1.73 18.94
C ALA A 248 -5.40 -0.63 19.98
N ILE A 249 -4.91 0.60 19.74
CA ILE A 249 -5.16 1.76 20.60
C ILE A 249 -6.66 2.09 20.64
N ALA A 250 -7.34 1.91 19.51
CA ALA A 250 -8.78 2.06 19.44
C ALA A 250 -9.55 1.07 20.33
N ALA A 251 -9.04 -0.14 20.52
CA ALA A 251 -9.63 -1.17 21.37
C ALA A 251 -9.28 -0.97 22.86
N ASP A 252 -8.06 -0.47 23.13
CA ASP A 252 -7.60 -0.10 24.47
C ASP A 252 -6.96 1.30 24.47
N PRO A 253 -7.74 2.36 24.74
CA PRO A 253 -7.24 3.74 24.75
C PRO A 253 -6.23 4.04 25.85
N SER A 254 -6.11 3.18 26.88
CA SER A 254 -5.16 3.39 27.98
C SER A 254 -3.69 3.32 27.51
N ALA A 255 -3.45 2.65 26.38
CA ALA A 255 -2.15 2.56 25.72
C ALA A 255 -1.81 3.78 24.85
N THR A 256 -2.66 4.82 24.80
CA THR A 256 -2.42 6.02 23.98
C THR A 256 -1.22 6.82 24.54
N PRO A 257 -0.21 7.15 23.72
CA PRO A 257 0.88 8.03 24.14
C PRO A 257 0.36 9.41 24.55
N GLN A 258 0.91 9.97 25.64
CA GLN A 258 0.48 11.27 26.17
C GLN A 258 0.47 12.39 25.11
N HIS A 259 1.50 12.46 24.27
CA HIS A 259 1.64 13.49 23.23
C HIS A 259 0.68 13.31 22.03
N LEU A 260 -0.05 12.18 21.94
CA LEU A 260 -1.06 11.92 20.91
C LEU A 260 -2.49 11.86 21.47
N GLN A 261 -2.68 12.17 22.75
CA GLN A 261 -4.00 12.11 23.40
C GLN A 261 -5.04 12.99 22.69
N ARG A 262 -4.63 14.16 22.19
CA ARG A 262 -5.53 15.07 21.46
C ARG A 262 -6.00 14.45 20.15
N GLU A 263 -5.07 13.92 19.37
CA GLU A 263 -5.34 13.37 18.05
C GLU A 263 -6.14 12.06 18.13
N PHE A 264 -5.83 11.19 19.11
CA PHE A 264 -6.67 10.03 19.44
C PHE A 264 -7.99 10.41 20.12
N GLY A 265 -8.09 11.61 20.69
CA GLY A 265 -9.37 12.21 21.07
C GLY A 265 -10.31 12.36 19.87
N TRP A 266 -9.80 12.84 18.72
CA TRP A 266 -10.60 12.95 17.48
C TRP A 266 -11.07 11.61 16.95
N LEU A 267 -10.30 10.53 17.16
CA LEU A 267 -10.67 9.19 16.77
C LEU A 267 -11.96 8.71 17.46
N THR A 268 -12.19 9.09 18.72
CA THR A 268 -13.46 8.80 19.41
C THR A 268 -14.65 9.47 18.72
N ASP A 269 -14.50 10.74 18.34
CA ASP A 269 -15.54 11.47 17.60
C ASP A 269 -15.82 10.85 16.23
N PHE A 270 -14.77 10.41 15.53
CA PHE A 270 -14.90 9.81 14.20
C PHE A 270 -15.57 8.42 14.22
N LYS A 271 -15.38 7.64 15.29
CA LYS A 271 -16.00 6.31 15.44
C LYS A 271 -17.48 6.38 15.79
N ASN A 272 -17.82 7.27 16.72
CA ASN A 272 -19.15 7.31 17.33
C ASN A 272 -19.81 8.65 16.99
N PRO A 273 -20.43 8.78 15.81
CA PRO A 273 -21.05 10.03 15.39
C PRO A 273 -22.17 10.50 16.34
N ASP A 274 -22.79 9.57 17.06
CA ASP A 274 -23.93 9.80 17.95
C ASP A 274 -23.52 10.28 19.35
N THR A 275 -22.28 10.04 19.79
CA THR A 275 -21.78 10.45 21.13
C THR A 275 -21.05 11.78 21.09
N ALA A 276 -20.84 12.34 19.91
CA ALA A 276 -20.03 13.51 19.71
C ALA A 276 -20.87 14.78 19.92
N SER A 277 -20.26 15.86 20.43
CA SER A 277 -20.96 17.11 20.74
C SER A 277 -21.81 17.59 19.55
N ALA A 278 -23.04 18.03 19.84
CA ALA A 278 -24.05 18.41 18.84
C ALA A 278 -23.71 19.71 18.09
N LEU A 279 -22.68 20.45 18.51
CA LEU A 279 -22.34 21.76 17.97
C LEU A 279 -21.19 21.65 16.98
N PRO A 280 -21.35 22.12 15.72
CA PRO A 280 -20.24 22.31 14.81
C PRO A 280 -19.14 23.10 15.53
N ASN A 281 -17.88 22.76 15.29
CA ASN A 281 -16.72 23.32 15.97
C ASN A 281 -16.49 24.82 15.65
N ALA A 282 -17.43 25.70 16.01
CA ALA A 282 -17.41 27.13 15.72
C ALA A 282 -16.14 27.80 16.29
N HIS A 283 -15.65 27.28 17.42
CA HIS A 283 -14.48 27.78 18.14
C HIS A 283 -13.14 27.28 17.59
N GLN A 284 -13.09 26.21 16.78
CA GLN A 284 -11.82 25.70 16.25
C GLN A 284 -11.25 26.62 15.18
N SER A 285 -9.95 26.85 15.17
CA SER A 285 -9.25 27.51 14.08
C SER A 285 -9.34 26.70 12.78
N LEU A 286 -9.17 27.36 11.63
CA LEU A 286 -9.13 26.67 10.34
C LEU A 286 -7.96 25.66 10.25
N GLN A 287 -6.86 25.92 10.97
CA GLN A 287 -5.73 25.01 11.04
C GLN A 287 -6.09 23.72 11.77
N GLU A 288 -6.81 23.79 12.89
CA GLU A 288 -7.26 22.59 13.62
C GLU A 288 -8.20 21.71 12.77
N VAL A 289 -9.03 22.33 11.93
CA VAL A 289 -9.89 21.60 10.98
C VAL A 289 -9.05 20.90 9.91
N LEU A 290 -8.02 21.56 9.37
CA LEU A 290 -7.07 20.94 8.45
C LEU A 290 -6.31 19.77 9.10
N ASP A 291 -5.91 19.93 10.37
CA ASP A 291 -5.24 18.88 11.12
C ASP A 291 -6.17 17.67 11.31
N GLN A 292 -7.46 17.87 11.61
CA GLN A 292 -8.45 16.80 11.66
C GLN A 292 -8.63 16.08 10.32
N ILE A 293 -8.70 16.81 9.20
CA ILE A 293 -8.76 16.21 7.86
C ILE A 293 -7.54 15.33 7.60
N TYR A 294 -6.35 15.83 7.95
CA TYR A 294 -5.12 15.08 7.81
C TYR A 294 -5.12 13.82 8.69
N TRP A 295 -5.52 13.94 9.95
CA TRP A 295 -5.51 12.83 10.91
C TRP A 295 -6.56 11.76 10.62
N PHE A 296 -7.74 12.15 10.13
CA PHE A 296 -8.73 11.21 9.63
C PHE A 296 -8.12 10.30 8.57
N ALA A 297 -7.40 10.87 7.60
CA ALA A 297 -6.73 10.11 6.55
C ALA A 297 -5.69 9.13 7.10
N GLN A 298 -5.04 9.44 8.23
CA GLN A 298 -4.03 8.56 8.81
C GLN A 298 -4.60 7.46 9.72
N MET A 299 -5.77 7.70 10.31
CA MET A 299 -6.41 6.81 11.28
C MET A 299 -7.43 5.87 10.65
N ASP A 300 -8.07 6.26 9.54
CA ASP A 300 -8.99 5.39 8.82
C ASP A 300 -8.24 4.16 8.32
N SER A 301 -8.74 2.96 8.64
CA SER A 301 -8.09 1.70 8.30
C SER A 301 -9.08 0.54 8.17
N ILE A 302 -8.59 -0.63 7.75
CA ILE A 302 -9.41 -1.85 7.69
C ILE A 302 -9.80 -2.40 9.07
N PHE A 303 -9.01 -2.14 10.11
CA PHE A 303 -9.31 -2.50 11.49
C PHE A 303 -10.24 -1.48 12.16
N LEU A 304 -10.22 -0.26 11.65
CA LEU A 304 -10.97 0.84 12.22
C LEU A 304 -11.48 1.79 11.13
N ARG A 305 -12.69 1.49 10.63
CA ARG A 305 -13.38 2.36 9.69
C ARG A 305 -13.96 3.57 10.41
N LEU A 306 -13.60 4.77 9.95
CA LEU A 306 -14.07 6.03 10.52
C LEU A 306 -15.28 6.58 9.74
N SER A 307 -16.08 7.44 10.37
CA SER A 307 -17.28 8.03 9.75
C SER A 307 -16.93 9.22 8.82
N PRO A 308 -17.05 9.09 7.47
CA PRO A 308 -16.80 10.21 6.57
C PRO A 308 -17.88 11.30 6.70
N LYS A 309 -19.10 10.95 7.16
CA LYS A 309 -20.15 11.94 7.46
C LYS A 309 -19.73 12.85 8.61
N ARG A 310 -19.08 12.30 9.64
CA ARG A 310 -18.60 13.09 10.78
C ARG A 310 -17.46 14.03 10.35
N LEU A 311 -16.56 13.56 9.51
CA LEU A 311 -15.51 14.41 8.92
C LEU A 311 -16.13 15.61 8.17
N ILE A 312 -17.11 15.37 7.30
CA ILE A 312 -17.78 16.45 6.55
C ILE A 312 -18.45 17.46 7.51
N TRP A 313 -19.09 16.97 8.58
CA TRP A 313 -19.71 17.85 9.57
C TRP A 313 -18.68 18.68 10.36
N GLN A 314 -17.56 18.08 10.78
CA GLN A 314 -16.49 18.78 11.51
C GLN A 314 -15.78 19.82 10.63
N THR A 315 -15.82 19.65 9.31
CA THR A 315 -15.24 20.58 8.33
C THR A 315 -16.20 21.70 7.91
N SER A 316 -17.36 21.85 8.56
CA SER A 316 -18.32 22.93 8.32
C SER A 316 -17.70 24.33 8.30
N LYS A 317 -16.67 24.59 9.11
CA LYS A 317 -15.95 25.87 9.12
C LYS A 317 -15.31 26.21 7.77
N CYS A 318 -14.97 25.21 6.95
CA CYS A 318 -14.41 25.39 5.61
C CYS A 318 -15.42 25.94 4.59
N TYR A 319 -16.69 26.04 4.99
CA TYR A 319 -17.79 26.62 4.20
C TYR A 319 -18.21 28.01 4.68
N SER A 320 -17.61 28.53 5.77
CA SER A 320 -18.07 29.76 6.41
C SER A 320 -17.84 31.02 5.58
N THR A 321 -16.74 31.09 4.82
CA THR A 321 -16.36 32.27 4.02
C THR A 321 -15.68 31.86 2.71
N PRO A 322 -16.00 32.47 1.56
CA PRO A 322 -15.33 32.21 0.29
C PRO A 322 -13.96 32.91 0.22
N SER A 323 -12.94 32.34 0.86
CA SER A 323 -11.55 32.78 0.78
C SER A 323 -10.60 31.66 0.32
N PRO A 324 -9.40 31.99 -0.22
CA PRO A 324 -8.46 30.98 -0.69
C PRO A 324 -8.13 29.89 0.34
N LYS A 325 -8.03 30.25 1.63
CA LYS A 325 -7.76 29.30 2.72
C LYS A 325 -8.91 28.30 2.94
N HIS A 326 -10.15 28.77 2.82
CA HIS A 326 -11.34 27.92 2.98
C HIS A 326 -11.55 27.01 1.76
N LEU A 327 -11.31 27.53 0.55
CA LEU A 327 -11.30 26.74 -0.68
C LEU A 327 -10.21 25.66 -0.64
N PHE A 328 -9.03 25.99 -0.12
CA PHE A 328 -7.98 25.00 0.12
C PHE A 328 -8.43 23.91 1.10
N CYS A 329 -9.02 24.28 2.24
CA CYS A 329 -9.56 23.29 3.18
C CYS A 329 -10.59 22.36 2.54
N ARG A 330 -11.53 22.89 1.75
CA ARG A 330 -12.50 22.07 1.01
C ARG A 330 -11.83 21.16 -0.02
N SER A 331 -10.76 21.63 -0.67
CA SER A 331 -9.96 20.82 -1.60
C SER A 331 -9.27 19.66 -0.87
N GLU A 332 -8.72 19.90 0.32
CA GLU A 332 -8.12 18.85 1.16
C GLU A 332 -9.17 17.84 1.65
N LEU A 333 -10.39 18.27 1.99
CA LEU A 333 -11.50 17.37 2.29
C LEU A 333 -11.80 16.41 1.11
N VAL A 334 -11.92 16.96 -0.11
CA VAL A 334 -12.15 16.15 -1.33
C VAL A 334 -11.00 15.14 -1.55
N ARG A 335 -9.74 15.57 -1.35
CA ARG A 335 -8.56 14.70 -1.45
C ARG A 335 -8.62 13.58 -0.41
N THR A 336 -8.85 13.90 0.86
CA THR A 336 -8.94 12.91 1.95
C THR A 336 -10.05 11.90 1.71
N LEU A 337 -11.26 12.34 1.34
CA LEU A 337 -12.35 11.42 1.02
C LEU A 337 -12.00 10.50 -0.17
N SER A 338 -11.26 11.01 -1.16
CA SER A 338 -10.77 10.20 -2.28
C SER A 338 -9.73 9.16 -1.84
N TYR A 339 -8.75 9.53 -1.00
CA TYR A 339 -7.72 8.61 -0.50
C TYR A 339 -8.29 7.52 0.40
N CYS A 340 -9.29 7.85 1.21
CA CYS A 340 -10.00 6.89 2.05
C CYS A 340 -11.08 6.14 1.27
N GLY A 341 -11.10 6.17 -0.07
CA GLY A 341 -12.03 5.38 -0.89
C GLY A 341 -13.51 5.76 -0.77
N TYR A 342 -13.85 6.93 -0.22
CA TYR A 342 -15.22 7.45 -0.11
C TYR A 342 -15.61 8.25 -1.36
N PHE A 343 -15.51 7.63 -2.53
CA PHE A 343 -15.55 8.31 -3.83
C PHE A 343 -16.83 9.08 -4.13
N ASP A 344 -17.99 8.56 -3.72
CA ASP A 344 -19.28 9.22 -3.98
C ASP A 344 -19.42 10.51 -3.16
N LEU A 345 -18.94 10.50 -1.91
CA LEU A 345 -18.88 11.68 -1.06
C LEU A 345 -17.84 12.67 -1.60
N ALA A 346 -16.65 12.20 -1.98
CA ALA A 346 -15.63 13.05 -2.60
C ALA A 346 -16.15 13.75 -3.87
N ASN A 347 -16.89 13.04 -4.72
CA ASN A 347 -17.50 13.60 -5.92
C ASN A 347 -18.58 14.64 -5.59
N LYS A 348 -19.42 14.38 -4.58
CA LYS A 348 -20.44 15.33 -4.12
C LYS A 348 -19.80 16.63 -3.62
N GLU A 349 -18.76 16.52 -2.79
CA GLU A 349 -18.04 17.69 -2.26
C GLU A 349 -17.29 18.45 -3.36
N LEU A 350 -16.73 17.75 -4.36
CA LEU A 350 -16.11 18.37 -5.53
C LEU A 350 -17.13 19.18 -6.34
N LEU A 351 -18.31 18.62 -6.62
CA LEU A 351 -19.37 19.33 -7.33
C LEU A 351 -19.88 20.55 -6.56
N ALA A 352 -19.98 20.45 -5.23
CA ALA A 352 -20.33 21.59 -4.38
C ALA A 352 -19.24 22.68 -4.43
N LEU A 353 -17.97 22.28 -4.38
CA LEU A 353 -16.82 23.19 -4.49
C LEU A 353 -16.80 23.93 -5.84
N GLU A 354 -17.12 23.24 -6.93
CA GLU A 354 -17.23 23.87 -8.26
C GLU A 354 -18.40 24.87 -8.35
N ARG A 355 -19.55 24.56 -7.73
CA ARG A 355 -20.72 25.46 -7.74
C ARG A 355 -20.46 26.75 -6.95
N ASP A 356 -19.83 26.65 -5.79
CA ASP A 356 -19.63 27.79 -4.89
C ASP A 356 -18.44 28.68 -5.30
N GLY A 357 -17.55 28.17 -6.16
CA GLY A 357 -16.27 28.80 -6.48
C GLY A 357 -15.88 28.74 -7.95
N GLY A 358 -16.79 28.40 -8.87
CA GLY A 358 -16.51 28.11 -10.29
C GLY A 358 -15.79 29.21 -11.09
N LEU A 359 -15.63 30.42 -10.54
CA LEU A 359 -14.82 31.53 -11.09
C LEU A 359 -13.55 31.88 -10.28
N ARG A 360 -13.39 31.36 -9.05
CA ARG A 360 -12.31 31.72 -8.09
C ARG A 360 -11.38 30.55 -7.73
N LEU A 361 -11.77 29.32 -8.01
CA LEU A 361 -10.85 28.18 -7.97
C LEU A 361 -9.93 28.24 -9.19
N ASP A 362 -8.64 28.09 -8.95
CA ASP A 362 -7.69 27.87 -10.04
C ASP A 362 -8.16 26.65 -10.85
N ARG A 363 -8.41 26.83 -12.15
CA ARG A 363 -8.81 25.76 -13.08
C ARG A 363 -7.90 24.55 -12.95
N LYS A 364 -6.62 24.77 -12.64
CA LYS A 364 -5.65 23.72 -12.37
C LYS A 364 -6.01 22.90 -11.14
N THR A 365 -6.38 23.54 -10.02
CA THR A 365 -6.76 22.81 -8.78
C THR A 365 -7.96 21.90 -9.02
N THR A 366 -8.98 22.39 -9.72
CA THR A 366 -10.16 21.58 -10.05
C THR A 366 -9.83 20.43 -11.02
N ALA A 367 -9.02 20.70 -12.05
CA ALA A 367 -8.55 19.67 -12.97
C ALA A 367 -7.71 18.60 -12.26
N ASP A 368 -6.85 19.01 -11.32
CA ASP A 368 -6.06 18.12 -10.49
C ASP A 368 -6.98 17.25 -9.64
N LEU A 369 -7.96 17.82 -8.93
CA LEU A 369 -8.92 17.07 -8.10
C LEU A 369 -9.72 16.04 -8.92
N LYS A 370 -10.18 16.42 -10.12
CA LYS A 370 -10.86 15.49 -11.04
C LYS A 370 -9.94 14.36 -11.47
N SER A 371 -8.70 14.68 -11.84
CA SER A 371 -7.69 13.69 -12.23
C SER A 371 -7.36 12.76 -11.06
N TYR A 372 -7.26 13.28 -9.84
CA TYR A 372 -7.05 12.50 -8.63
C TYR A 372 -8.22 11.56 -8.34
N LEU A 373 -9.47 12.05 -8.39
CA LEU A 373 -10.64 11.21 -8.16
C LEU A 373 -10.77 10.10 -9.22
N ALA A 374 -10.46 10.42 -10.48
CA ALA A 374 -10.42 9.43 -11.55
C ALA A 374 -9.33 8.37 -11.32
N ALA A 375 -8.12 8.79 -10.94
CA ALA A 375 -7.03 7.88 -10.59
C ALA A 375 -7.40 6.99 -9.38
N ALA A 376 -8.02 7.58 -8.36
CA ALA A 376 -8.46 6.86 -7.17
C ALA A 376 -9.50 5.78 -7.47
N LYS A 377 -10.46 6.09 -8.36
CA LYS A 377 -11.45 5.12 -8.84
C LYS A 377 -10.82 4.01 -9.68
N ALA A 378 -9.82 4.33 -10.49
CA ALA A 378 -9.13 3.36 -11.35
C ALA A 378 -8.20 2.39 -10.57
N VAL A 379 -7.97 2.64 -9.28
CA VAL A 379 -7.22 1.75 -8.39
C VAL A 379 -8.08 0.58 -7.86
N ARG A 380 -9.42 0.70 -7.90
CA ARG A 380 -10.36 -0.39 -7.63
C ARG A 380 -10.26 -1.45 -8.71
#